data_AF-A0A7U3VNZ8-F1
#
_entry.id   AF-A0A7U3VNZ8-F1
#
_cell.length_a   1.000
_cell.length_b   1.000
_cell.length_c   1.000
_cell.angle_alpha   90.00
_cell.angle_beta   90.00
_cell.angle_gamma   90.00
#
_symmetry.space_group_name_H-M   'P 1'
#
loop_
_entity.id
_entity.type
_entity.pdbx_description
1 polymer ?
#
loop_
_entity_poly.entity_id
_entity_poly.type
_entity_poly.pdbx_seq_one_letter_code
_entity_poly.pdbx_strand_id
1 'polypeptide(L)' 'MDTAVDELIADGAHFLGMTKKDLVAAAVRTYLELRREEVRASMREKMRKLDGSVESSVSLLTGLSPERIRELGGVGEGG' A
#
# COMPACT_ATOMS: atom_id res chain seq x y z
N MET A 1 -3.63 -8.39 -22.89
CA MET A 1 -4.06 -9.38 -21.89
C MET A 1 -3.54 -10.72 -22.35
N ASP A 2 -3.15 -11.59 -21.41
CA ASP A 2 -2.88 -12.99 -21.73
C ASP A 2 -4.14 -13.63 -22.34
N THR A 3 -3.99 -14.42 -23.41
CA THR A 3 -5.12 -14.96 -24.18
C THR A 3 -5.99 -15.85 -23.29
N ALA A 4 -5.38 -16.65 -22.42
CA ALA A 4 -6.11 -17.50 -21.47
C ALA A 4 -6.93 -16.68 -20.47
N VAL A 5 -6.44 -15.49 -20.08
CA VAL A 5 -7.16 -14.60 -19.16
C VAL A 5 -8.34 -13.93 -19.87
N ASP A 6 -8.21 -13.53 -21.14
CA ASP A 6 -9.33 -12.94 -21.89
C ASP A 6 -10.45 -13.95 -22.17
N GLU A 7 -10.10 -15.22 -22.44
CA GLU A 7 -11.04 -16.33 -22.58
C GLU A 7 -11.77 -16.61 -21.27
N LEU A 8 -11.05 -16.70 -20.15
CA LEU A 8 -11.65 -16.88 -18.83
C LEU A 8 -12.63 -15.74 -18.49
N ILE A 9 -12.28 -14.50 -18.80
CA ILE A 9 -13.17 -13.34 -18.60
C ILE A 9 -14.38 -13.43 -19.55
N ALA A 10 -14.20 -13.89 -20.78
CA ALA A 10 -15.30 -14.07 -21.74
C ALA A 10 -16.31 -15.08 -21.24
N ASP A 11 -15.85 -16.26 -20.86
CA ASP A 11 -16.69 -17.36 -20.39
C ASP A 11 -17.41 -16.99 -19.10
N GLY A 12 -16.69 -16.38 -18.15
CA GLY A 12 -17.26 -15.89 -16.91
C GLY A 12 -18.33 -14.82 -17.14
N ALA A 13 -18.08 -13.87 -18.05
CA ALA A 13 -19.04 -12.82 -18.36
C ALA A 13 -20.29 -13.38 -19.02
N HIS A 14 -20.11 -14.32 -19.96
CA HIS A 14 -21.22 -15.01 -20.62
C HIS A 14 -22.07 -15.78 -19.61
N PHE A 15 -21.44 -16.59 -18.76
CA PHE A 15 -22.13 -17.38 -17.74
C PHE A 15 -22.92 -16.52 -16.76
N LEU A 16 -22.37 -15.38 -16.35
CA LEU A 16 -22.98 -14.47 -15.38
C LEU A 16 -23.99 -13.49 -16.02
N GLY A 17 -24.15 -13.50 -17.35
CA GLY A 17 -25.00 -12.54 -18.05
C GLY A 17 -24.50 -11.09 -17.91
N MET A 18 -23.19 -10.91 -17.76
CA MET A 18 -22.53 -9.61 -17.58
C MET A 18 -21.74 -9.23 -18.84
N THR A 19 -21.42 -7.94 -18.98
CA THR A 19 -20.36 -7.58 -19.93
C THR A 19 -19.00 -7.97 -19.37
N LYS A 20 -18.01 -8.24 -20.23
CA LYS A 20 -16.62 -8.46 -19.81
C LYS A 20 -16.11 -7.31 -18.91
N LYS A 21 -16.49 -6.07 -19.23
CA LYS A 21 -16.12 -4.86 -18.48
C LYS A 21 -16.69 -4.88 -17.06
N ASP A 22 -17.97 -5.23 -16.91
CA ASP A 22 -18.63 -5.25 -15.60
C ASP A 22 -18.05 -6.35 -14.71
N LEU A 23 -17.73 -7.50 -15.31
CA LEU A 23 -17.06 -8.59 -14.60
C LEU A 23 -15.68 -8.16 -14.10
N VAL A 24 -14.86 -7.53 -14.95
CA VAL A 24 -13.55 -7.01 -14.54
C VAL A 24 -13.68 -5.95 -13.44
N ALA A 25 -14.64 -5.03 -13.57
CA ALA A 25 -14.87 -4.01 -12.55
C ALA A 25 -15.26 -4.62 -11.19
N ALA A 26 -16.14 -5.63 -11.19
CA ALA A 26 -16.52 -6.37 -9.99
C ALA A 26 -15.32 -7.11 -9.37
N ALA A 27 -14.54 -7.82 -10.19
CA ALA A 27 -13.37 -8.55 -9.76
C ALA A 27 -12.30 -7.63 -9.14
N VAL A 28 -12.02 -6.47 -9.77
CA VAL A 28 -11.07 -5.48 -9.25
C VAL A 28 -11.54 -4.95 -7.90
N ARG A 29 -12.82 -4.60 -7.75
CA ARG A 29 -13.38 -4.14 -6.47
C ARG A 29 -13.21 -5.18 -5.39
N THR A 30 -13.61 -6.44 -5.65
CA THR A 30 -13.47 -7.54 -4.69
C THR A 30 -12.01 -7.81 -4.32
N TYR A 31 -11.10 -7.79 -5.29
CA TYR A 31 -9.68 -7.99 -5.03
C TYR A 31 -9.12 -6.91 -4.10
N LEU A 32 -9.48 -5.64 -4.33
CA LEU A 32 -9.06 -4.53 -3.47
C LEU A 32 -9.70 -4.58 -2.08
N GLU A 33 -10.95 -5.02 -1.97
CA GLU A 33 -11.64 -5.21 -0.69
C GLU A 33 -11.01 -6.33 0.14
N LEU A 34 -10.69 -7.47 -0.48
CA LEU A 34 -10.00 -8.59 0.18
C LEU A 34 -8.63 -8.17 0.72
N ARG A 35 -7.91 -7.33 -0.04
CA ARG A 35 -6.58 -6.83 0.33
C ARG A 35 -6.62 -5.56 1.18
N ARG A 36 -7.81 -5.09 1.56
CA ARG A 36 -7.98 -3.84 2.32
C ARG A 36 -7.28 -3.88 3.66
N GLU A 37 -7.23 -5.04 4.32
CA GLU A 37 -6.52 -5.19 5.59
C GLU A 37 -5.00 -5.14 5.43
N GLU A 38 -4.44 -5.75 4.38
CA GLU A 38 -3.03 -5.61 4.04
C GLU A 38 -2.67 -4.18 3.64
N VAL A 39 -3.51 -3.51 2.87
CA VAL A 39 -3.32 -2.09 2.51
C VAL A 39 -3.33 -1.22 3.76
N ARG A 40 -4.28 -1.45 4.67
CA ARG A 40 -4.35 -0.74 5.97
C ARG A 40 -3.15 -1.07 6.86
N ALA A 41 -2.69 -2.32 6.89
CA ALA A 41 -1.54 -2.74 7.66
C ALA A 41 -0.25 -2.10 7.13
N SER A 42 -0.04 -2.12 5.81
CA SER A 42 1.09 -1.46 5.15
C SER A 42 1.06 0.05 5.37
N MET A 43 -0.12 0.67 5.32
CA MET A 43 -0.26 2.10 5.58
C MET A 43 0.05 2.45 7.04
N ARG A 44 -0.46 1.67 8.01
CA ARG A 44 -0.09 1.83 9.42
C ARG A 44 1.39 1.62 9.66
N GLU A 45 2.01 0.67 8.98
CA GLU A 45 3.45 0.42 9.07
C GLU A 45 4.28 1.57 8.48
N LYS A 46 3.86 2.14 7.35
CA LYS A 46 4.47 3.33 6.79
C LYS A 46 4.28 4.56 7.68
N MET A 47 3.10 4.72 8.28
CA MET A 47 2.81 5.78 9.25
C MET A 47 3.54 5.58 10.58
N ARG A 48 3.79 4.34 11.01
CA ARG A 48 4.64 4.03 12.18
C ARG A 48 6.09 4.43 11.94
N LYS A 49 6.59 4.30 10.70
CA LYS A 49 7.91 4.83 10.30
C LYS A 49 7.92 6.35 10.14
N LEU A 50 6.74 6.96 10.10
CA LEU A 50 6.54 8.39 9.92
C LEU A 50 5.70 8.89 11.09
N ASP A 51 6.12 8.58 12.33
CA ASP A 51 5.43 8.92 13.58
C ASP A 51 5.21 10.44 13.80
N GLY A 52 5.51 11.25 12.79
CA GLY A 52 5.39 12.69 12.76
C GLY A 52 6.61 13.40 13.36
N SER A 53 7.53 12.67 13.96
CA SER A 53 8.72 13.28 14.58
C SER A 53 9.76 13.65 13.52
N VAL A 54 10.41 14.79 13.76
CA VAL A 54 11.60 15.21 13.02
C VAL A 54 12.69 14.15 13.13
N GLU A 55 12.75 13.42 14.25
CA GLU A 55 13.73 12.37 14.51
C GLU A 55 13.52 11.14 13.61
N SER A 56 12.28 10.67 13.46
CA SER A 56 11.95 9.56 12.54
C SER A 56 12.19 9.95 11.07
N SER A 57 11.97 11.22 10.73
CA SER A 57 12.26 11.74 9.38
C SER A 57 13.77 11.79 9.10
N VAL A 58 14.58 12.25 10.06
CA VAL A 58 16.04 12.28 9.95
C VAL A 58 16.63 10.87 9.95
N SER A 59 16.08 9.95 10.76
CA SER A 59 16.46 8.53 10.73
C SER A 59 16.23 7.90 9.36
N LEU A 60 15.08 8.16 8.73
CA LEU A 60 14.79 7.66 7.37
C LEU A 60 15.74 8.25 6.31
N LEU A 61 16.07 9.54 6.39
CA LEU A 61 16.92 10.21 5.40
C LEU A 61 18.41 9.86 5.54
N THR A 62 18.86 9.59 6.76
CA THR A 62 20.29 9.36 7.06
C THR A 62 20.63 7.88 7.25
N GLY A 63 19.63 7.03 7.48
CA GLY A 63 19.82 5.61 7.83
C GLY A 63 20.37 5.39 9.23
N LEU A 64 20.55 6.44 10.04
CA LEU A 64 21.03 6.36 11.41
C LEU A 64 19.89 5.97 12.35
N SER A 65 20.19 5.15 13.37
CA SER A 65 19.19 4.85 14.40
C SER A 65 18.88 6.09 15.25
N PRO A 66 17.69 6.18 15.86
CA PRO A 66 17.33 7.29 16.76
C PRO A 66 18.36 7.52 17.87
N GLU A 67 18.93 6.44 18.41
CA GLU A 67 19.99 6.49 19.45
C GLU A 67 21.22 7.22 18.92
N ARG A 68 21.64 6.89 17.69
CA ARG A 68 22.79 7.52 17.05
C ARG A 68 22.53 8.99 16.71
N ILE A 69 21.30 9.34 16.37
CA ILE A 69 20.91 10.74 16.14
C ILE A 69 21.00 11.53 17.45
N ARG A 70 20.52 10.99 18.58
CA ARG A 70 20.64 11.62 19.90
C ARG A 70 22.10 11.78 20.35
N GLU A 71 22.94 10.78 20.11
CA GLU A 71 24.39 10.85 20.38
C GLU A 71 25.08 11.97 19.60
N LEU A 72 24.58 12.31 18.41
CA LEU A 72 25.12 13.35 17.54
C LEU A 72 24.54 14.74 17.81
N GLY A 73 23.77 14.91 18.91
CA GLY A 73 23.16 16.18 19.31
C GLY A 73 21.65 16.27 19.07
N GLY A 74 21.02 15.20 18.57
CA GLY A 74 19.58 15.13 18.35
C GLY A 74 19.09 15.99 17.19
N VAL A 75 17.76 16.02 17.01
CA VAL A 75 17.06 16.97 16.15
C VAL A 75 16.52 18.09 17.03
N GLY A 76 17.24 19.20 17.13
CA GLY A 76 16.83 20.32 17.97
C GLY A 76 15.49 20.91 17.52
N GLU A 77 14.59 21.17 18.48
CA GLU A 77 13.45 22.07 18.28
C GLU A 77 14.01 23.49 18.10
N GLY A 78 14.30 23.86 16.85
CA GLY A 78 14.41 25.27 16.47
C GLY A 78 13.00 25.87 16.48
N GLY A 79 12.79 26.90 17.30
CA GLY A 79 11.52 27.61 17.45
C GLY A 79 11.03 28.36 16.22
#